data_AF-A0A381VRP9-F1
#
_entry.id   AF-A0A381VRP9-F1
#
_cell.length_a   1.000
_cell.length_b   1.000
_cell.length_c   1.000
_cell.angle_alpha   90.00
_cell.angle_beta   90.00
_cell.angle_gamma   90.00
#
_symmetry.space_group_name_H-M   'P 1'
#
loop_
_entity.id
_entity.type
_entity.pdbx_description
1 polymer ?
#
loop_
_entity_poly.entity_id
_entity_poly.type
_entity_poly.pdbx_seq_one_letter_code
_entity_poly.pdbx_strand_id
1 'polypeptide(L)' 'MGTPEFSLPTLHKLYKSDHNVQLVVTQPDRPKGRGRESTPSPVKQFALEKKIPILQPKKCTSREVVKTLGELNSDVFI' A
#
# COMPACT_ATOMS: atom_id res chain seq x y z
N MET A 1 -7.08 -1.61 0.43
CA MET A 1 -5.68 -1.80 0.78
C MET A 1 -5.21 -3.05 0.06
N GLY A 2 -3.95 -3.13 -0.38
CA GLY A 2 -3.55 -4.21 -1.29
C GLY A 2 -2.08 -4.58 -1.20
N THR A 3 -1.76 -5.81 -1.59
CA THR A 3 -0.39 -6.35 -1.62
C THR A 3 -0.11 -7.14 -2.89
N PRO A 4 -0.96 -8.07 -3.34
CA PRO A 4 -0.66 -8.87 -4.52
C PRO A 4 -0.82 -8.07 -5.82
N GLU A 5 -0.23 -8.58 -6.89
CA GLU A 5 -0.30 -8.05 -8.25
C GLU A 5 -1.74 -7.84 -8.75
N PHE A 6 -2.66 -8.70 -8.30
CA PHE A 6 -4.09 -8.58 -8.57
C PHE A 6 -4.69 -7.23 -8.16
N SER A 7 -4.08 -6.52 -7.20
CA SER A 7 -4.55 -5.21 -6.74
C SER A 7 -4.12 -4.06 -7.68
N LEU A 8 -3.13 -4.29 -8.55
CA LEU A 8 -2.54 -3.24 -9.38
C LEU A 8 -3.52 -2.61 -10.38
N PRO A 9 -4.37 -3.37 -11.10
CA PRO A 9 -5.31 -2.76 -12.05
C PRO A 9 -6.26 -1.75 -11.37
N THR A 10 -6.75 -2.07 -10.18
CA THR A 10 -7.61 -1.19 -9.38
C THR A 10 -6.85 0.05 -8.93
N LEU A 11 -5.67 -0.12 -8.32
CA LEU A 11 -4.84 1.00 -7.84
C LEU A 11 -4.43 1.93 -8.99
N HIS A 12 -4.03 1.38 -10.13
CA HIS A 12 -3.65 2.16 -11.29
C HIS A 12 -4.83 2.94 -11.88
N LYS A 13 -6.04 2.36 -11.90
CA LYS A 13 -7.25 3.09 -12.31
C LYS A 13 -7.59 4.23 -11.35
N LEU A 14 -7.51 4.00 -10.04
CA LEU A 14 -7.73 5.05 -9.03
C LEU A 14 -6.71 6.18 -9.18
N TYR A 15 -5.43 5.85 -9.33
CA TYR A 15 -4.36 6.84 -9.51
C TYR A 15 -4.52 7.69 -10.78
N LYS A 16 -5.12 7.14 -11.85
CA LYS A 16 -5.38 7.86 -13.10
C LYS A 16 -6.72 8.60 -13.14
N SER A 17 -7.55 8.42 -12.11
CA SER A 17 -8.83 9.11 -11.99
C SER A 17 -8.67 10.43 -11.23
N ASP A 18 -9.76 11.15 -11.04
CA ASP A 18 -9.77 12.40 -10.27
C ASP A 18 -9.69 12.19 -8.75
N HIS A 19 -9.59 10.94 -8.29
CA HIS A 19 -9.41 10.62 -6.87
C HIS A 19 -7.98 10.90 -6.41
N ASN A 20 -7.85 11.47 -5.21
CA ASN A 20 -6.55 11.69 -4.58
C ASN A 20 -6.11 10.44 -3.78
N VAL A 21 -5.16 9.68 -4.32
CA VAL A 21 -4.58 8.53 -3.60
C VAL A 21 -3.56 9.01 -2.56
N GLN A 22 -4.03 9.28 -1.34
CA GLN A 22 -3.22 9.87 -0.26
C GLN A 22 -2.20 8.91 0.37
N LEU A 23 -2.51 7.61 0.44
CA LEU A 23 -1.68 6.62 1.11
C LEU A 23 -1.92 5.22 0.52
N VAL A 24 -0.84 4.45 0.37
CA VAL A 24 -0.91 3.01 0.06
C VAL A 24 -0.53 2.21 1.30
N VAL A 25 -1.41 1.32 1.72
CA VAL A 25 -1.11 0.35 2.79
C VAL A 25 -0.92 -1.04 2.19
N THR A 26 0.26 -1.61 2.42
CA THR A 26 0.65 -2.94 1.92
C THR A 26 1.45 -3.71 2.97
N GLN A 27 1.59 -5.02 2.84
CA GLN A 27 2.37 -5.82 3.79
C GLN A 27 3.85 -5.42 3.78
N PRO A 28 4.58 -5.60 4.90
CA PRO A 28 6.03 -5.52 4.94
C PRO A 28 6.68 -6.40 3.87
N ASP A 29 7.84 -5.99 3.39
CA ASP A 29 8.61 -6.78 2.43
C ASP A 29 8.96 -8.13 3.05
N ARG A 30 8.81 -9.20 2.26
CA ARG A 30 9.07 -10.56 2.73
C ARG A 30 9.97 -11.29 1.72
N PRO A 31 10.84 -12.19 2.20
CA PRO A 31 11.59 -13.09 1.34
C PRO A 31 10.68 -13.82 0.36
N LYS A 32 11.02 -13.79 -0.93
CA LYS A 32 10.30 -14.55 -1.98
C LYS A 32 11.27 -15.44 -2.76
N GLY A 33 10.77 -16.58 -3.25
CA GLY A 33 11.55 -17.52 -4.05
C GLY A 33 12.60 -18.30 -3.25
N ARG A 34 13.42 -19.08 -3.98
CA ARG A 34 14.42 -19.97 -3.37
C ARG A 34 15.64 -19.23 -2.80
N GLY A 35 15.92 -18.01 -3.29
CA GLY A 35 17.01 -17.13 -2.81
C GLY A 35 16.66 -16.27 -1.61
N ARG A 36 15.38 -16.23 -1.18
CA ARG A 36 14.90 -15.49 0.00
C ARG A 36 15.28 -14.00 0.05
N GLU A 37 15.55 -13.38 -1.08
CA GLU A 37 15.78 -11.94 -1.13
C GLU A 37 14.50 -11.18 -0.77
N SER A 38 14.64 -10.15 0.06
CA SER A 38 13.53 -9.29 0.45
C SER A 38 13.07 -8.49 -0.76
N THR A 39 11.91 -8.85 -1.31
CA THR A 39 11.36 -8.17 -2.48
C THR A 39 10.19 -7.27 -2.07
N PRO A 40 10.15 -6.02 -2.54
CA PRO A 40 8.98 -5.17 -2.37
C PRO A 40 7.74 -5.82 -2.99
N SER A 41 6.58 -5.65 -2.35
CA SER A 41 5.32 -6.11 -2.94
C SER A 41 5.02 -5.37 -4.27
N PRO A 42 4.29 -5.97 -5.23
CA PRO A 42 3.90 -5.29 -6.46
C PRO A 42 3.23 -3.92 -6.22
N VAL A 43 2.32 -3.86 -5.25
CA VAL A 43 1.66 -2.60 -4.84
C VAL A 43 2.65 -1.57 -4.28
N LYS A 44 3.65 -2.01 -3.49
CA LYS A 44 4.72 -1.12 -3.01
C LYS A 44 5.56 -0.56 -4.16
N GLN A 45 5.93 -1.39 -5.12
CA GLN A 45 6.72 -0.96 -6.28
C GLN A 45 5.99 0.15 -7.05
N PHE A 46 4.70 -0.05 -7.31
CA PHE A 46 3.86 0.96 -7.94
C PHE A 46 3.83 2.27 -7.15
N ALA A 47 3.59 2.18 -5.83
CA ALA A 47 3.53 3.36 -4.98
C ALA A 47 4.87 4.13 -4.93
N LEU A 48 5.99 3.41 -4.89
CA LEU A 48 7.33 4.02 -4.94
C LEU A 48 7.57 4.76 -6.27
N GLU A 49 7.23 4.13 -7.40
CA GLU A 49 7.37 4.73 -8.73
C GLU A 49 6.55 6.02 -8.87
N LYS A 50 5.32 6.01 -8.33
CA LYS A 50 4.40 7.16 -8.36
C LYS A 50 4.57 8.13 -7.20
N LYS A 51 5.56 7.90 -6.31
CA LYS A 51 5.85 8.71 -5.12
C LYS A 51 4.65 8.88 -4.18
N ILE A 52 3.81 7.86 -4.09
CA ILE A 52 2.68 7.82 -3.16
C ILE A 52 3.21 7.41 -1.79
N PRO A 53 2.78 8.06 -0.69
CA PRO A 53 3.11 7.63 0.66
C PRO A 53 2.75 6.16 0.91
N ILE A 54 3.58 5.45 1.68
CA ILE A 54 3.41 4.02 1.94
C ILE A 54 3.43 3.74 3.45
N LEU A 55 2.50 2.89 3.90
CA LEU A 55 2.49 2.32 5.25
C LEU A 55 2.60 0.80 5.17
N GLN A 56 3.55 0.20 5.90
CA GLN A 56 3.79 -1.25 5.94
C GLN A 56 3.65 -1.84 7.35
N PRO A 57 2.44 -1.89 7.92
CA PRO A 57 2.27 -2.36 9.27
C PRO A 57 2.37 -3.88 9.34
N LYS A 58 2.95 -4.40 10.43
CA LYS A 58 2.90 -5.85 10.72
C LYS A 58 1.46 -6.33 10.98
N LYS A 59 0.62 -5.47 11.56
CA LYS A 59 -0.80 -5.69 11.81
C LYS A 59 -1.56 -4.39 11.53
N CYS A 60 -2.56 -4.42 10.65
CA CYS A 60 -3.37 -3.23 10.34
C CYS A 60 -4.22 -2.75 11.52
N THR A 61 -4.41 -3.58 12.54
CA THR A 61 -5.20 -3.26 13.75
C THR A 61 -4.35 -2.67 14.89
N SER A 62 -3.05 -2.39 14.67
CA SER A 62 -2.26 -1.74 15.71
C SER A 62 -2.76 -0.32 15.95
N ARG A 63 -2.70 0.13 17.22
CA ARG A 63 -3.16 1.47 17.60
C ARG A 63 -2.46 2.57 16.81
N GLU A 64 -1.18 2.38 16.50
CA GLU A 64 -0.39 3.29 15.68
C GLU A 64 -0.99 3.45 14.27
N VAL A 65 -1.37 2.34 13.62
CA VAL A 65 -1.98 2.38 12.28
C VAL A 65 -3.34 3.06 12.34
N VAL A 66 -4.17 2.72 13.32
CA VAL A 66 -5.48 3.35 13.49
C VAL A 66 -5.34 4.85 13.70
N LYS A 67 -4.35 5.28 14.50
CA LYS A 67 -4.06 6.70 14.71
C LYS A 67 -3.62 7.37 13.41
N THR A 68 -2.64 6.81 12.70
CA THR A 68 -2.17 7.37 11.42
C THR A 68 -3.31 7.46 10.40
N LEU A 69 -4.12 6.40 10.25
CA LEU A 69 -5.24 6.40 9.32
C LEU A 69 -6.36 7.37 9.74
N GLY A 70 -6.55 7.60 11.05
CA GLY A 70 -7.52 8.59 11.55
C GLY A 70 -7.06 10.04 11.41
N GLU A 71 -5.74 10.28 11.36
CA GLU A 71 -5.17 11.59 11.04
C GLU A 71 -5.21 11.89 9.53
N LEU A 72 -5.31 10.85 8.71
CA LEU A 72 -5.68 10.99 7.30
C LEU A 72 -7.19 11.30 7.21
N ASN A 73 -7.51 12.51 6.75
CA ASN A 73 -8.88 12.89 6.38
C ASN A 73 -9.29 12.25 5.04
N SER A 74 -9.20 10.92 4.96
CA SER A 74 -9.57 10.15 3.78
C SER A 74 -11.07 9.85 3.78
N ASP A 75 -11.71 10.04 2.62
CA ASP A 75 -13.15 9.77 2.46
C ASP A 75 -13.47 8.26 2.45
N VAL A 76 -12.56 7.44 1.92
CA VAL A 76 -12.76 6.00 1.77
C VAL A 76 -11.43 5.23 1.78
N PHE A 77 -11.50 3.97 2.22
CA PHE A 77 -10.42 2.99 2.06
C PHE A 77 -10.82 1.93 1.03
N ILE A 78 -10.04 1.81 -0.05
CA ILE A 78 -10.22 0.81 -1.12
C ILE A 78 -9.07 -0.16 -1.08
#